data_AF-A0A178B696-F1
#
_entry.id   AF-A0A178B696-F1
#
_cell.length_a   1.000
_cell.length_b   1.000
_cell.length_c   1.000
_cell.angle_alpha   90.00
_cell.angle_beta   90.00
_cell.angle_gamma   90.00
#
_symmetry.space_group_name_H-M   'P 1'
#
loop_
_entity.id
_entity.type
_entity.pdbx_description
1 polymer ?
#
loop_
_entity_poly.entity_id
_entity_poly.type
_entity_poly.pdbx_seq_one_letter_code
_entity_poly.pdbx_strand_id
1 'polypeptide(L)'
;MTWPHHAQHSNSAQNDDESDVEVLDLFGRKHVNRVDNADGIYLLQNDTETVHTFFRTPGMESADALRQFLAARLPEELVTDEYGCIVPIAEISGDHLPKLQAQLWLSENDKSGELLPSFSNGYTENQVRIPAPQRRSNTTRPPPQKPSAKEDLLRIACHVTFIAELLQANHIFICSDTGNGVCELSFCPSRSNDSPRSRPIITMEPLIHWATVTPANDTSTKCDHVQVFQRNGEKCADPLWTQAITKLVPQHPASYCLDCLGLMMEKRTAASQALKRQKPGSFTAVNGNSA
;
A
#
# COMPACT_ATOMS: atom_id res chain seq x y z
N MET A 1 -51.50 17.23 -52.03
CA MET A 1 -50.20 17.38 -52.70
C MET A 1 -49.43 16.09 -52.43
N THR A 2 -49.71 15.05 -53.21
CA THR A 2 -48.98 14.63 -54.44
C THR A 2 -47.61 14.04 -54.13
N TRP A 3 -47.58 12.71 -54.19
CA TRP A 3 -46.42 11.84 -54.34
C TRP A 3 -45.62 12.17 -55.62
N PRO A 4 -44.32 11.85 -55.65
CA PRO A 4 -43.80 10.93 -56.67
C PRO A 4 -42.82 9.90 -56.07
N HIS A 5 -43.00 8.60 -56.29
CA HIS A 5 -42.64 7.75 -57.46
C HIS A 5 -41.14 7.43 -57.63
N HIS A 6 -40.87 6.11 -57.52
CA HIS A 6 -39.84 5.28 -58.18
C HIS A 6 -38.35 5.67 -58.12
N ALA A 7 -37.53 4.75 -57.59
CA ALA A 7 -36.70 3.88 -58.43
C ALA A 7 -36.23 2.64 -57.65
N GLN A 8 -36.58 1.47 -58.18
CA GLN A 8 -35.97 0.19 -57.86
C GLN A 8 -34.61 0.14 -58.55
N HIS A 9 -33.55 -0.25 -57.84
CA HIS A 9 -32.45 -1.00 -58.43
C HIS A 9 -31.99 -2.07 -57.45
N SER A 10 -32.42 -3.29 -57.77
CA SER A 10 -31.87 -4.54 -57.30
C SER A 10 -30.40 -4.63 -57.71
N ASN A 11 -29.53 -4.89 -56.74
CA ASN A 11 -28.23 -5.55 -56.96
C ASN A 11 -27.93 -6.41 -55.74
N SER A 12 -28.56 -7.58 -55.72
CA SER A 12 -28.24 -8.70 -54.86
C SER A 12 -26.91 -9.32 -55.34
N ALA A 13 -25.81 -8.80 -54.81
CA ALA A 13 -24.57 -9.56 -54.71
C ALA A 13 -24.65 -10.36 -53.40
N GLN A 14 -25.00 -11.64 -53.52
CA GLN A 14 -24.73 -12.62 -52.47
C GLN A 14 -23.21 -12.75 -52.35
N ASN A 15 -22.62 -11.92 -51.48
CA ASN A 15 -21.42 -12.34 -50.80
C ASN A 15 -21.90 -13.34 -49.75
N ASP A 16 -21.65 -14.62 -50.00
CA ASP A 16 -21.63 -15.64 -48.96
C ASP A 16 -20.46 -15.27 -48.03
N ASP A 17 -20.73 -14.30 -47.17
CA ASP A 17 -19.93 -13.98 -46.00
C ASP A 17 -20.18 -15.15 -45.04
N GLU A 18 -19.46 -16.25 -45.28
CA GLU A 18 -19.21 -17.29 -44.27
C GLU A 18 -18.57 -16.56 -43.09
N SER A 19 -19.42 -16.01 -42.25
CA SER A 19 -19.04 -15.46 -40.96
C SER A 19 -18.45 -16.64 -40.21
N ASP A 20 -17.13 -16.75 -40.27
CA ASP A 20 -16.31 -17.64 -39.46
C ASP A 20 -16.68 -17.34 -38.02
N VAL A 21 -17.64 -18.10 -37.49
CA VAL A 21 -18.09 -17.96 -36.11
C VAL A 21 -16.91 -18.41 -35.28
N GLU A 22 -16.09 -17.44 -34.85
CA GLU A 22 -14.91 -17.71 -34.06
C GLU A 22 -15.34 -18.44 -32.79
N VAL A 23 -15.10 -19.76 -32.76
CA VAL A 23 -15.37 -20.59 -31.60
C VAL A 23 -14.34 -20.22 -30.54
N LEU A 24 -14.71 -19.26 -29.70
CA LEU A 24 -13.98 -18.92 -28.50
C LEU A 24 -14.22 -19.99 -27.42
N ASP A 25 -13.21 -20.28 -26.62
CA ASP A 25 -13.35 -21.17 -25.47
C ASP A 25 -14.16 -20.55 -24.34
N LEU A 26 -14.37 -21.31 -23.27
CA LEU A 26 -15.07 -20.85 -22.06
C LEU A 26 -14.39 -19.65 -21.37
N PHE A 27 -13.16 -19.28 -21.78
CA PHE A 27 -12.39 -18.14 -21.29
C PHE A 27 -12.26 -17.01 -22.33
N GLY A 28 -12.98 -17.08 -23.45
CA GLY A 28 -12.93 -16.08 -24.51
C GLY A 28 -11.66 -16.11 -25.38
N ARG A 29 -10.89 -17.20 -25.38
CA ARG A 29 -9.69 -17.35 -26.21
C ARG A 29 -10.03 -18.08 -27.50
N LYS A 30 -9.46 -17.60 -28.62
CA LYS A 30 -9.58 -18.26 -29.92
C LYS A 30 -8.75 -19.55 -29.92
N HIS A 31 -9.40 -20.68 -30.16
CA HIS A 31 -8.70 -21.95 -30.36
C HIS A 31 -8.05 -21.95 -31.74
N VAL A 32 -6.72 -22.15 -31.79
CA VAL A 32 -6.03 -22.37 -33.06
C VAL A 32 -6.44 -23.74 -33.58
N ASN A 33 -7.10 -23.77 -34.74
CA ASN A 33 -7.59 -24.99 -35.35
C ASN A 33 -6.40 -25.86 -35.78
N ARG A 34 -6.13 -26.96 -35.07
CA ARG A 34 -4.98 -27.85 -35.29
C ARG A 34 -5.16 -28.86 -36.43
N VAL A 35 -6.33 -28.87 -37.07
CA VAL A 35 -6.76 -29.96 -37.97
C VAL A 35 -5.85 -30.13 -39.19
N ASP A 36 -5.13 -29.09 -39.60
CA ASP A 36 -4.27 -29.16 -40.79
C ASP A 36 -2.83 -29.58 -40.53
N ASN A 37 -2.40 -29.84 -39.28
CA ASN A 37 -0.97 -30.05 -38.98
C ASN A 37 -0.08 -28.98 -39.65
N ALA A 38 -0.60 -27.76 -39.81
CA ALA A 38 0.10 -26.60 -40.35
C ALA A 38 1.14 -26.05 -39.35
N ASP A 39 1.41 -26.78 -38.27
CA ASP A 39 2.63 -26.68 -37.47
C ASP A 39 3.82 -27.19 -38.31
N GLY A 40 4.04 -26.55 -39.47
CA GLY A 40 5.30 -26.66 -40.17
C GLY A 40 6.42 -26.31 -39.20
N ILE A 41 7.59 -26.93 -39.36
CA ILE A 41 8.78 -26.55 -38.61
C ILE A 41 9.03 -25.07 -38.92
N TYR A 42 8.70 -24.20 -37.97
CA TYR A 42 9.04 -22.79 -38.05
C TYR A 42 10.57 -22.71 -37.99
N LEU A 43 11.21 -22.68 -39.15
CA LEU A 43 12.61 -22.34 -39.27
C LEU A 43 12.71 -20.86 -38.91
N LEU A 44 13.08 -20.59 -37.65
CA LEU A 44 13.51 -19.27 -37.23
C LEU A 44 14.64 -18.85 -38.17
N GLN A 45 14.34 -17.91 -39.06
CA GLN A 45 15.29 -17.39 -40.02
C GLN A 45 16.44 -16.77 -39.21
N ASN A 46 17.65 -17.31 -39.32
CA ASN A 46 18.83 -16.88 -38.56
C ASN A 46 19.26 -15.42 -38.85
N ASP A 47 18.56 -14.73 -39.75
CA ASP A 47 18.84 -13.37 -40.21
C ASP A 47 17.95 -12.31 -39.53
N THR A 48 17.24 -12.66 -38.46
CA THR A 48 16.54 -11.66 -37.67
C THR A 48 17.52 -11.00 -36.70
N GLU A 49 18.08 -9.85 -37.10
CA GLU A 49 18.37 -8.80 -36.13
C GLU A 49 17.06 -8.57 -35.35
N THR A 50 16.95 -9.16 -34.16
CA THR A 50 15.77 -9.03 -33.33
C THR A 50 15.72 -7.61 -32.81
N VAL A 51 15.04 -6.74 -33.56
CA VAL A 51 14.68 -5.40 -33.08
C VAL A 51 13.67 -5.61 -31.96
N HIS A 52 14.17 -5.72 -30.73
CA HIS A 52 13.32 -5.77 -29.55
C HIS A 52 12.70 -4.40 -29.36
N THR A 53 11.43 -4.25 -29.77
CA THR A 53 10.64 -3.08 -29.39
C THR A 53 10.37 -3.15 -27.90
N PHE A 54 11.02 -2.28 -27.13
CA PHE A 54 10.78 -2.17 -25.70
C PHE A 54 9.49 -1.40 -25.46
N PHE A 55 8.46 -2.08 -24.97
CA PHE A 55 7.26 -1.43 -24.48
C PHE A 55 7.48 -1.03 -23.03
N ARG A 56 7.32 0.25 -22.73
CA ARG A 56 7.42 0.74 -21.36
C ARG A 56 6.30 0.13 -20.53
N THR A 57 6.64 -0.68 -19.54
CA THR A 57 5.66 -1.21 -18.59
C THR A 57 5.12 -0.05 -17.75
N PRO A 58 3.81 0.27 -17.85
CA PRO A 58 3.26 1.41 -17.12
C PRO A 58 3.34 1.16 -15.61
N GLY A 59 3.77 2.17 -14.84
CA GLY A 59 3.97 2.05 -13.40
C GLY A 59 5.33 1.48 -12.95
N MET A 60 6.24 1.17 -13.88
CA MET A 60 7.59 0.68 -13.54
C MET A 60 8.34 1.65 -12.62
N GLU A 61 8.23 2.96 -12.84
CA GLU A 61 8.85 3.98 -11.97
C GLU A 61 8.37 3.89 -10.51
N SER A 62 7.08 3.60 -10.30
CA SER A 62 6.50 3.48 -8.96
C SER A 62 6.99 2.23 -8.23
N ALA A 63 7.08 1.11 -8.95
CA ALA A 63 7.67 -0.12 -8.42
C ALA A 63 9.17 0.08 -8.11
N ASP A 64 9.91 0.74 -9.01
CA ASP A 64 11.34 1.01 -8.84
C ASP A 64 11.62 1.95 -7.67
N ALA A 65 10.75 2.93 -7.42
CA ALA A 65 10.85 3.78 -6.23
C ALA A 65 10.74 2.95 -4.94
N LEU A 66 9.81 1.97 -4.87
CA LEU A 66 9.74 1.08 -3.71
C LEU A 66 10.95 0.16 -3.62
N ARG A 67 11.45 -0.37 -4.75
CA ARG A 67 12.70 -1.16 -4.78
C ARG A 67 13.86 -0.36 -4.21
N GLN A 68 14.07 0.87 -4.67
CA GLN A 68 15.15 1.73 -4.19
C GLN A 68 15.00 2.04 -2.69
N PHE A 69 13.78 2.33 -2.24
CA PHE A 69 13.48 2.57 -0.83
C PHE A 69 13.84 1.36 0.05
N LEU A 70 13.45 0.15 -0.39
CA LEU A 70 13.69 -1.10 0.31
C LEU A 70 15.18 -1.49 0.28
N ALA A 71 15.86 -1.33 -0.86
CA ALA A 71 17.29 -1.61 -1.00
C ALA A 71 18.14 -0.82 -0.01
N ALA A 72 17.72 0.41 0.30
CA ALA A 72 18.42 1.28 1.25
C ALA A 72 18.21 0.90 2.72
N ARG A 73 17.25 0.02 3.04
CA ARG A 73 16.79 -0.22 4.42
C ARG A 73 16.76 -1.68 4.83
N LEU A 74 16.56 -2.58 3.87
CA LEU A 74 16.48 -4.01 4.11
C LEU A 74 17.86 -4.63 3.83
N PRO A 75 18.46 -5.36 4.79
CA PRO A 75 19.65 -6.16 4.54
C PRO A 75 19.41 -7.14 3.39
N GLU A 76 20.43 -7.39 2.56
CA GLU A 76 20.32 -8.27 1.39
C GLU A 76 19.86 -9.68 1.77
N GLU A 77 20.19 -10.16 2.97
CA GLU A 77 19.81 -11.49 3.46
C GLU A 77 18.31 -11.61 3.79
N LEU A 78 17.60 -10.49 3.91
CA LEU A 78 16.16 -10.46 4.13
C LEU A 78 15.38 -10.22 2.83
N VAL A 79 16.04 -9.87 1.73
CA VAL A 79 15.39 -9.72 0.42
C VAL A 79 15.11 -11.11 -0.14
N THR A 80 13.85 -11.54 -0.01
CA THR A 80 13.38 -12.85 -0.47
C THR A 80 12.31 -12.69 -1.54
N ASP A 81 12.26 -13.60 -2.51
CA ASP A 81 11.19 -13.64 -3.51
C ASP A 81 9.91 -14.31 -2.97
N GLU A 82 8.89 -14.46 -3.82
CA GLU A 82 7.65 -15.15 -3.48
C GLU A 82 7.83 -16.64 -3.10
N TYR A 83 8.98 -17.24 -3.39
CA TYR A 83 9.32 -18.62 -3.06
C TYR A 83 10.20 -18.73 -1.80
N GLY A 84 10.61 -17.60 -1.22
CA GLY A 84 11.50 -17.54 -0.07
C GLY A 84 12.99 -17.69 -0.42
N CYS A 85 13.36 -17.58 -1.69
CA CYS A 85 14.75 -17.57 -2.14
C CYS A 85 15.34 -16.17 -2.00
N ILE A 86 16.59 -16.08 -1.53
CA ILE A 86 17.31 -14.81 -1.47
C ILE A 86 17.75 -14.43 -2.89
N VAL A 87 17.25 -13.30 -3.38
CA VAL A 87 17.53 -12.80 -4.74
C VAL A 87 17.80 -11.29 -4.72
N PRO A 88 18.51 -10.73 -5.70
CA PRO A 88 18.68 -9.29 -5.82
C PRO A 88 17.33 -8.57 -5.91
N ILE A 89 17.21 -7.40 -5.26
CA ILE A 89 15.93 -6.65 -5.22
C ILE A 89 15.42 -6.22 -6.61
N ALA A 90 16.30 -6.11 -7.60
CA ALA A 90 15.95 -5.82 -8.98
C ALA A 90 15.16 -6.97 -9.64
N GLU A 91 15.34 -8.20 -9.17
CA GLU A 91 14.67 -9.41 -9.69
C GLU A 91 13.33 -9.67 -8.99
N ILE A 92 13.05 -8.99 -7.88
CA ILE A 92 11.80 -9.15 -7.14
C ILE A 92 10.62 -8.62 -7.96
N SER A 93 9.58 -9.46 -8.08
CA SER A 93 8.31 -9.09 -8.69
C SER A 93 7.68 -7.87 -8.02
N GLY A 94 7.09 -6.98 -8.82
CA GLY A 94 6.43 -5.77 -8.32
C GLY A 94 5.35 -6.06 -7.27
N ASP A 95 4.65 -7.18 -7.39
CA ASP A 95 3.58 -7.59 -6.48
C ASP A 95 4.11 -8.14 -5.14
N HIS A 96 5.40 -8.47 -5.08
CA HIS A 96 6.05 -8.92 -3.85
C HIS A 96 6.66 -7.76 -3.04
N LEU A 97 6.85 -6.58 -3.65
CA LEU A 97 7.47 -5.44 -2.98
C LEU A 97 6.73 -4.97 -1.71
N PRO A 98 5.38 -4.88 -1.66
CA PRO A 98 4.69 -4.53 -0.42
C PRO A 98 4.92 -5.56 0.70
N LYS A 99 5.09 -6.84 0.36
CA LYS A 99 5.39 -7.90 1.34
C LYS A 99 6.78 -7.74 1.95
N LEU A 100 7.78 -7.35 1.15
CA LEU A 100 9.11 -6.98 1.67
C LEU A 100 9.04 -5.74 2.57
N GLN A 101 8.21 -4.76 2.22
CA GLN A 101 7.95 -3.64 3.11
C GLN A 101 7.33 -4.11 4.44
N ALA A 102 6.41 -5.08 4.42
CA ALA A 102 5.88 -5.66 5.66
C ALA A 102 6.98 -6.30 6.53
N GLN A 103 7.96 -6.97 5.92
CA GLN A 103 9.09 -7.54 6.65
C GLN A 103 9.91 -6.46 7.36
N LEU A 104 10.07 -5.27 6.76
CA LEU A 104 10.71 -4.11 7.41
C LEU A 104 9.96 -3.66 8.68
N TRP A 105 8.64 -3.70 8.68
CA TRP A 105 7.81 -3.35 9.85
C TRP A 105 7.91 -4.41 10.97
N LEU A 106 8.11 -5.67 10.61
CA LEU A 106 8.20 -6.79 11.54
C LEU A 106 9.62 -7.08 12.03
N SER A 107 10.64 -6.58 11.33
CA SER A 107 12.03 -6.87 11.66
C SER A 107 12.44 -6.21 12.98
N GLU A 108 12.99 -7.01 13.89
CA GLU A 108 13.53 -6.54 15.17
C GLU A 108 14.98 -6.04 15.03
N ASN A 109 15.59 -6.29 13.87
CA ASN A 109 17.01 -6.04 13.58
C ASN A 109 17.24 -4.62 13.05
N ASP A 110 16.94 -3.60 13.84
CA ASP A 110 17.57 -2.28 13.65
C ASP A 110 19.01 -2.32 14.16
N LYS A 111 19.86 -3.13 13.51
CA LYS A 111 21.33 -2.96 13.63
C LYS A 111 21.82 -1.75 12.82
N SER A 112 20.94 -1.14 12.01
CA SER A 112 21.15 0.04 11.17
C SER A 112 21.26 1.36 11.94
N GLY A 113 21.15 1.34 13.28
CA GLY A 113 21.23 2.54 14.14
C GLY A 113 22.57 3.30 14.11
N GLU A 114 23.61 2.81 13.43
CA GLU A 114 24.91 3.50 13.33
C GLU A 114 25.12 4.32 12.05
N LEU A 115 24.31 4.17 10.98
CA LEU A 115 24.67 4.71 9.65
C LEU A 115 23.79 5.82 9.08
N LEU A 116 22.72 6.25 9.76
CA LEU A 116 21.99 7.45 9.35
C LEU A 116 22.06 8.51 10.44
N PRO A 117 22.59 9.72 10.15
CA PRO A 117 22.55 10.82 11.10
C PRO A 117 21.10 11.07 11.45
N SER A 118 20.75 10.72 12.68
CA SER A 118 19.44 10.97 13.25
C SER A 118 19.21 12.48 13.18
N PHE A 119 18.45 12.93 12.17
CA PHE A 119 17.80 14.24 12.18
C PHE A 119 16.72 14.16 13.25
N SER A 120 17.16 14.15 14.51
CA SER A 120 16.34 14.42 15.66
C SER A 120 15.86 15.86 15.51
N ASN A 121 14.77 16.04 14.78
CA ASN A 121 13.95 17.22 14.91
C ASN A 121 13.62 17.31 16.39
N GLY A 122 14.17 18.34 17.04
CA GLY A 122 14.01 18.61 18.44
C GLY A 122 12.54 18.71 18.82
N TYR A 123 11.94 17.58 19.16
CA TYR A 123 10.87 17.52 20.14
C TYR A 123 11.49 17.91 21.47
N THR A 124 11.73 19.22 21.60
CA THR A 124 11.88 19.84 22.90
C THR A 124 10.56 19.61 23.61
N GLU A 125 10.65 18.84 24.69
CA GLU A 125 9.64 18.72 25.73
C GLU A 125 9.46 20.10 26.39
N ASN A 126 8.91 21.05 25.63
CA ASN A 126 8.63 22.39 26.12
C ASN A 126 7.39 22.32 27.00
N GLN A 127 7.67 22.34 28.29
CA GLN A 127 6.72 22.60 29.37
C GLN A 127 5.95 23.89 29.09
N VAL A 128 4.75 23.78 28.53
CA VAL A 128 3.78 24.88 28.50
C VAL A 128 3.25 25.05 29.93
N ARG A 129 3.83 26.00 30.68
CA ARG A 129 3.22 26.55 31.89
C ARG A 129 2.08 27.48 31.50
N ILE A 130 0.85 26.97 31.55
CA ILE A 130 -0.36 27.79 31.45
C ILE A 130 -0.69 28.34 32.85
N PRO A 131 -0.86 29.66 33.05
CA PRO A 131 -1.38 30.22 34.28
C PRO A 131 -2.89 29.93 34.41
N ALA A 132 -3.30 29.44 35.56
CA ALA A 132 -4.69 29.10 35.88
C ALA A 132 -5.58 30.34 36.08
N PRO A 133 -6.83 30.32 35.60
CA PRO A 133 -7.94 30.99 36.26
C PRO A 133 -8.69 30.01 37.17
N GLN A 134 -8.95 30.47 38.39
CA GLN A 134 -9.62 29.74 39.46
C GLN A 134 -11.13 29.55 39.23
N ARG A 135 -11.64 28.44 39.80
CA ARG A 135 -12.95 28.28 40.49
C ARG A 135 -14.22 28.41 39.62
N ARG A 136 -15.26 27.57 39.67
CA ARG A 136 -15.84 26.51 40.53
C ARG A 136 -16.70 25.65 39.56
N SER A 137 -17.01 24.37 39.76
CA SER A 137 -17.84 23.78 40.83
C SER A 137 -17.80 22.24 40.73
N ASN A 138 -18.00 21.62 41.89
CA ASN A 138 -17.93 20.20 42.23
C ASN A 138 -18.74 19.23 41.33
N THR A 139 -18.02 18.41 40.57
CA THR A 139 -18.29 16.97 40.43
C THR A 139 -16.95 16.28 40.41
N THR A 140 -16.63 15.54 41.48
CA THR A 140 -15.35 14.84 41.68
C THR A 140 -15.21 13.69 40.70
N ARG A 141 -15.01 14.01 39.42
CA ARG A 141 -14.52 13.05 38.43
C ARG A 141 -13.04 12.85 38.75
N PRO A 142 -12.56 11.61 38.98
CA PRO A 142 -11.14 11.37 39.14
C PRO A 142 -10.42 11.96 37.92
N PRO A 143 -9.26 12.61 38.12
CA PRO A 143 -8.51 13.18 37.00
C PRO A 143 -8.26 12.07 35.98
N PRO A 144 -8.40 12.34 34.68
CA PRO A 144 -8.15 11.34 33.64
C PRO A 144 -6.75 10.78 33.86
N GLN A 145 -6.68 9.50 34.24
CA GLN A 145 -5.41 8.82 34.40
C GLN A 145 -4.74 8.82 33.03
N LYS A 146 -3.56 9.44 32.93
CA LYS A 146 -2.76 9.35 31.71
C LYS A 146 -2.50 7.87 31.44
N PRO A 147 -2.71 7.37 30.22
CA PRO A 147 -2.40 5.99 29.89
C PRO A 147 -0.95 5.70 30.29
N SER A 148 -0.72 4.50 30.82
CA SER A 148 0.63 4.11 31.19
C SER A 148 1.48 3.97 29.92
N ALA A 149 2.77 4.30 29.98
CA ALA A 149 3.67 4.12 28.83
C ALA A 149 3.65 2.68 28.26
N LYS A 150 3.31 1.70 29.11
CA LYS A 150 3.11 0.30 28.71
C LYS A 150 1.88 0.12 27.82
N GLU A 151 0.76 0.77 28.13
CA GLU A 151 -0.46 0.69 27.32
C GLU A 151 -0.26 1.34 25.95
N ASP A 152 0.46 2.46 25.89
CA ASP A 152 0.78 3.13 24.63
C ASP A 152 1.64 2.24 23.73
N LEU A 153 2.66 1.57 24.29
CA LEU A 153 3.49 0.61 23.54
C LEU A 153 2.69 -0.58 23.00
N LEU A 154 1.73 -1.10 23.76
CA LEU A 154 0.86 -2.18 23.29
C LEU A 154 -0.05 -1.72 22.15
N ARG A 155 -0.60 -0.51 22.23
CA ARG A 155 -1.38 0.07 21.12
C ARG A 155 -0.53 0.24 19.87
N ILE A 156 0.70 0.75 20.00
CA ILE A 156 1.65 0.82 18.89
C ILE A 156 1.91 -0.57 18.31
N ALA A 157 2.09 -1.60 19.14
CA ALA A 157 2.32 -2.97 18.67
C ALA A 157 1.16 -3.50 17.84
N CYS A 158 -0.08 -3.23 18.26
CA CYS A 158 -1.28 -3.57 17.51
C CYS A 158 -1.31 -2.90 16.14
N HIS A 159 -1.04 -1.59 16.07
CA HIS A 159 -1.03 -0.87 14.79
C HIS A 159 0.13 -1.30 13.87
N VAL A 160 1.33 -1.54 14.41
CA VAL A 160 2.47 -2.07 13.64
C VAL A 160 2.14 -3.42 13.02
N THR A 161 1.51 -4.31 13.80
CA THR A 161 1.09 -5.63 13.32
C THR A 161 0.01 -5.49 12.24
N PHE A 162 -0.99 -4.66 12.48
CA PHE A 162 -2.07 -4.39 11.53
C PHE A 162 -1.55 -3.80 10.20
N ILE A 163 -0.63 -2.83 10.26
CA ILE A 163 0.01 -2.27 9.05
C ILE A 163 0.78 -3.35 8.29
N ALA A 164 1.54 -4.19 9.00
CA ALA A 164 2.28 -5.29 8.37
C ALA A 164 1.33 -6.30 7.69
N GLU A 165 0.19 -6.63 8.31
CA GLU A 165 -0.84 -7.50 7.72
C GLU A 165 -1.44 -6.89 6.44
N LEU A 166 -1.74 -5.58 6.44
CA LEU A 166 -2.22 -4.89 5.24
C LEU A 166 -1.18 -4.90 4.11
N LEU A 167 0.10 -4.64 4.43
CA LEU A 167 1.20 -4.70 3.46
C LEU A 167 1.36 -6.12 2.88
N GLN A 168 1.23 -7.16 3.71
CA GLN A 168 1.22 -8.56 3.25
C GLN A 168 0.04 -8.86 2.32
N ALA A 169 -1.10 -8.21 2.56
CA ALA A 169 -2.29 -8.23 1.71
C ALA A 169 -2.21 -7.23 0.52
N ASN A 170 -0.99 -6.87 0.08
CA ASN A 170 -0.73 -6.01 -1.07
C ASN A 170 -1.34 -4.59 -0.95
N HIS A 171 -1.36 -4.02 0.25
CA HIS A 171 -1.67 -2.60 0.43
C HIS A 171 -0.39 -1.75 0.35
N ILE A 172 -0.56 -0.46 0.06
CA ILE A 172 0.50 0.54 0.00
C ILE A 172 0.07 1.83 0.69
N PHE A 173 1.04 2.68 1.02
CA PHE A 173 0.82 3.97 1.64
C PHE A 173 0.48 5.02 0.56
N ILE A 174 -0.73 5.56 0.60
CA ILE A 174 -1.22 6.61 -0.29
C ILE A 174 -1.32 7.93 0.48
N CYS A 175 -0.74 9.01 -0.05
CA CYS A 175 -0.98 10.36 0.44
C CYS A 175 -2.31 10.86 -0.16
N SER A 176 -3.24 11.25 0.71
CA SER A 176 -4.48 11.86 0.29
C SER A 176 -4.34 13.39 0.29
N ASP A 177 -4.63 14.01 -0.84
CA ASP A 177 -4.70 15.48 -0.95
C ASP A 177 -5.91 16.04 -0.21
N THR A 178 -6.93 15.21 0.02
CA THR A 178 -8.10 15.58 0.80
C THR A 178 -7.76 15.52 2.29
N GLY A 179 -7.28 16.65 2.83
CA GLY A 179 -6.82 16.80 4.23
C GLY A 179 -7.88 16.60 5.33
N ASN A 180 -8.96 15.89 5.06
CA ASN A 180 -10.08 15.66 6.00
C ASN A 180 -9.94 14.36 6.80
N GLY A 181 -8.86 13.60 6.61
CA GLY A 181 -8.62 12.37 7.38
C GLY A 181 -8.23 12.64 8.83
N VAL A 182 -8.64 11.74 9.73
CA VAL A 182 -8.22 11.75 11.13
C VAL A 182 -7.21 10.62 11.34
N CYS A 183 -6.09 10.91 12.00
CA CYS A 183 -5.13 9.86 12.37
C CYS A 183 -5.79 8.85 13.32
N GLU A 184 -5.68 7.56 13.02
CA GLU A 184 -6.24 6.47 13.83
C GLU A 184 -5.58 6.34 15.20
N LEU A 185 -4.33 6.79 15.33
CA LEU A 185 -3.60 6.70 16.58
C LEU A 185 -4.24 7.61 17.63
N SER A 186 -4.78 7.00 18.69
CA SER A 186 -5.66 7.70 19.64
C SER A 186 -5.01 8.91 20.31
N PHE A 187 -3.70 8.85 20.51
CA PHE A 187 -2.88 9.87 21.15
C PHE A 187 -2.15 10.78 20.15
N CYS A 188 -2.54 10.75 18.87
CA CYS A 188 -2.01 11.66 17.87
C CYS A 188 -2.30 13.12 18.25
N PRO A 189 -1.28 13.99 18.36
CA PRO A 189 -1.46 15.41 18.69
C PRO A 189 -2.33 16.16 17.67
N SER A 190 -2.37 15.70 16.41
CA SER A 190 -3.17 16.32 15.36
C SER A 190 -4.68 16.15 15.55
N ARG A 191 -5.12 15.30 16.49
CA ARG A 191 -6.55 15.16 16.82
C ARG A 191 -7.08 16.32 17.67
N SER A 192 -6.23 17.08 18.35
CA SER A 192 -6.66 18.34 18.98
C SER A 192 -6.76 19.42 17.91
N ASN A 193 -7.95 20.00 17.76
CA ASN A 193 -8.32 21.02 16.76
C ASN A 193 -7.48 22.32 16.79
N ASP A 194 -6.46 22.40 17.65
CA ASP A 194 -5.69 23.61 17.90
C ASP A 194 -4.55 23.83 16.88
N SER A 195 -4.39 22.96 15.87
CA SER A 195 -3.35 23.12 14.85
C SER A 195 -3.92 23.68 13.53
N PRO A 196 -3.55 24.90 13.12
CA PRO A 196 -4.05 25.55 11.90
C PRO A 196 -3.44 25.03 10.59
N ARG A 197 -2.63 23.95 10.62
CA ARG A 197 -2.01 23.37 9.41
C ARG A 197 -2.48 21.93 9.23
N SER A 198 -3.22 21.67 8.16
CA SER A 198 -3.57 20.32 7.73
C SER A 198 -2.28 19.55 7.46
N ARG A 199 -1.93 18.61 8.33
CA ARG A 199 -0.83 17.70 8.07
C ARG A 199 -1.27 16.70 7.00
N PRO A 200 -0.38 16.29 6.09
CA PRO A 200 -0.71 15.25 5.12
C PRO A 200 -1.13 13.98 5.87
N ILE A 201 -2.24 13.38 5.42
CA ILE A 201 -2.75 12.12 5.93
C ILE A 201 -2.40 11.03 4.93
N ILE A 202 -1.81 9.96 5.44
CA ILE A 202 -1.44 8.78 4.69
C ILE A 202 -2.47 7.70 4.96
N THR A 203 -3.10 7.20 3.91
CA THR A 203 -4.06 6.09 3.94
C THR A 203 -3.37 4.80 3.52
N MET A 204 -3.79 3.68 4.11
CA MET A 204 -3.41 2.33 3.67
C MET A 204 -4.47 1.84 2.69
N GLU A 205 -4.10 1.67 1.42
CA GLU A 205 -5.02 1.28 0.36
C GLU A 205 -4.50 0.07 -0.43
N PRO A 206 -5.37 -0.76 -1.02
CA PRO A 206 -4.94 -1.86 -1.87
C PRO A 206 -4.18 -1.34 -3.10
N LEU A 207 -3.05 -1.96 -3.42
CA LEU A 207 -2.37 -1.76 -4.69
C LEU A 207 -3.18 -2.47 -5.78
N ILE A 208 -3.81 -1.67 -6.65
CA ILE A 208 -4.62 -2.18 -7.76
C ILE A 208 -3.72 -2.46 -8.95
N HIS A 209 -2.82 -1.52 -9.27
CA HIS A 209 -1.75 -1.67 -10.26
C HIS A 209 -0.73 -0.55 -10.08
N TRP A 210 0.55 -0.82 -10.33
CA TRP A 210 1.62 0.17 -10.18
C TRP A 210 1.43 1.43 -11.04
N ALA A 211 0.80 1.30 -12.20
CA ALA A 211 0.46 2.43 -13.07
C ALA A 211 -0.67 3.34 -12.55
N THR A 212 -1.36 2.98 -11.47
CA THR A 212 -2.38 3.82 -10.83
C THR A 212 -1.80 4.74 -9.76
N VAL A 213 -0.49 4.66 -9.52
CA VAL A 213 0.19 5.44 -8.49
C VAL A 213 1.46 6.06 -9.02
N THR A 214 1.86 7.18 -8.42
CA THR A 214 3.22 7.75 -8.59
C THR A 214 3.87 7.95 -7.23
N PRO A 215 5.22 7.91 -7.13
CA PRO A 215 5.91 8.20 -5.87
C PRO A 215 5.63 9.63 -5.40
N ALA A 216 5.28 9.79 -4.12
CA ALA A 216 5.09 11.11 -3.52
C ALA A 216 6.46 11.74 -3.21
N ASN A 217 6.97 12.55 -4.14
CA ASN A 217 8.30 13.18 -4.03
C ASN A 217 8.28 14.50 -3.24
N ASP A 218 7.12 14.96 -2.78
CA ASP A 218 6.99 16.22 -2.07
C ASP A 218 7.75 16.18 -0.73
N THR A 219 8.49 17.24 -0.44
CA THR A 219 9.29 17.36 0.80
C THR A 219 8.45 17.28 2.06
N SER A 220 7.15 17.59 1.96
CA SER A 220 6.19 17.47 3.07
C SER A 220 5.76 16.04 3.37
N THR A 221 5.95 15.10 2.43
CA THR A 221 5.59 13.69 2.54
C THR A 221 6.79 12.78 2.78
N LYS A 222 8.00 13.33 2.84
CA LYS A 222 9.21 12.55 3.05
C LYS A 222 9.23 12.00 4.48
N CYS A 223 8.85 10.74 4.63
CA CYS A 223 9.13 9.95 5.80
C CYS A 223 10.28 9.00 5.47
N ASP A 224 11.39 9.13 6.20
CA ASP A 224 12.55 8.24 6.02
C ASP A 224 12.24 6.80 6.43
N HIS A 225 11.03 6.50 6.91
CA HIS A 225 10.63 5.16 7.32
C HIS A 225 9.60 4.52 6.40
N VAL A 226 9.03 5.25 5.44
CA VAL A 226 7.94 4.72 4.60
C VAL A 226 7.96 5.32 3.20
N GLN A 227 7.89 4.48 2.17
CA GLN A 227 7.64 4.93 0.80
C GLN A 227 6.15 5.24 0.63
N VAL A 228 5.85 6.47 0.27
CA VAL A 228 4.48 6.99 0.06
C VAL A 228 4.24 7.23 -1.43
N PHE A 229 3.00 7.05 -1.86
CA PHE A 229 2.55 7.23 -3.23
C PHE A 229 1.34 8.19 -3.32
N GLN A 230 1.02 8.67 -4.52
CA GLN A 230 -0.20 9.42 -4.84
C GLN A 230 -1.01 8.68 -5.89
N ARG A 231 -2.35 8.82 -5.88
CA ARG A 231 -3.28 8.20 -6.85
C ARG A 231 -3.44 9.05 -8.11
N ASN A 232 -2.33 9.37 -8.75
CA ASN A 232 -2.25 10.22 -9.94
C ASN A 232 -1.43 9.54 -11.06
N GLY A 233 -1.33 8.21 -11.05
CA GLY A 233 -0.63 7.45 -12.08
C GLY A 233 -1.32 7.53 -13.46
N GLU A 234 -0.59 7.14 -14.50
CA GLU A 234 -1.05 7.16 -15.91
C GLU A 234 -2.44 6.52 -16.10
N LYS A 235 -2.70 5.41 -15.42
CA LYS A 235 -3.98 4.68 -15.53
C LYS A 235 -5.13 5.35 -14.78
N CYS A 236 -4.90 6.33 -13.91
CA CYS A 236 -5.98 7.00 -13.19
C CYS A 236 -6.90 7.82 -14.11
N ALA A 237 -6.42 8.24 -15.28
CA ALA A 237 -7.21 8.96 -16.28
C ALA A 237 -8.15 8.05 -17.09
N ASP A 238 -7.93 6.73 -17.06
CA ASP A 238 -8.77 5.75 -17.74
C ASP A 238 -10.03 5.45 -16.91
N PRO A 239 -11.25 5.65 -17.47
CA PRO A 239 -12.50 5.45 -16.73
C PRO A 239 -12.68 4.04 -16.13
N LEU A 240 -12.14 3.01 -16.78
CA LEU A 240 -12.23 1.63 -16.26
C LEU A 240 -11.41 1.48 -14.99
N TRP A 241 -10.21 2.05 -14.97
CA TRP A 241 -9.34 2.06 -13.81
C TRP A 241 -9.89 2.97 -12.70
N THR A 242 -10.45 4.14 -13.03
CA THR A 242 -11.14 4.99 -12.05
C THR A 242 -12.29 4.25 -11.37
N GLN A 243 -13.07 3.47 -12.13
CA GLN A 243 -14.15 2.66 -11.57
C GLN A 243 -13.60 1.53 -10.68
N ALA A 244 -12.53 0.86 -11.09
CA ALA A 244 -11.88 -0.17 -10.29
C ALA A 244 -11.33 0.40 -8.97
N ILE A 245 -10.67 1.57 -9.02
CA ILE A 245 -10.19 2.29 -7.84
C ILE A 245 -11.34 2.59 -6.89
N THR A 246 -12.43 3.14 -7.40
CA THR A 246 -13.61 3.49 -6.59
C THR A 246 -14.27 2.27 -5.94
N LYS A 247 -14.25 1.11 -6.60
CA LYS A 247 -14.85 -0.14 -6.10
C LYS A 247 -13.96 -0.86 -5.08
N LEU A 248 -12.64 -0.82 -5.27
CA LEU A 248 -11.70 -1.61 -4.47
C LEU A 248 -11.13 -0.83 -3.28
N VAL A 249 -11.04 0.50 -3.36
CA VAL A 249 -10.56 1.32 -2.24
C VAL A 249 -11.66 1.39 -1.16
N PRO A 250 -11.35 1.06 0.10
CA PRO A 250 -12.31 1.17 1.20
C PRO A 250 -12.81 2.61 1.37
N GLN A 251 -14.07 2.78 1.77
CA GLN A 251 -14.62 4.11 2.07
C GLN A 251 -13.92 4.78 3.28
N HIS A 252 -13.42 3.97 4.20
CA HIS A 252 -12.72 4.39 5.40
C HIS A 252 -11.41 3.62 5.53
N PRO A 253 -10.40 3.94 4.69
CA PRO A 253 -9.10 3.29 4.78
C PRO A 253 -8.40 3.70 6.07
N ALA A 254 -7.54 2.83 6.60
CA ALA A 254 -6.77 3.13 7.79
C ALA A 254 -5.86 4.34 7.53
N SER A 255 -5.97 5.37 8.36
CA SER A 255 -5.34 6.67 8.12
C SER A 255 -4.39 7.07 9.24
N TYR A 256 -3.18 7.48 8.89
CA TYR A 256 -2.14 7.90 9.81
C TYR A 256 -1.50 9.21 9.33
N CYS A 257 -1.11 10.09 10.26
CA CYS A 257 -0.20 11.18 9.89
C CYS A 257 1.24 10.68 9.86
N LEU A 258 2.11 11.37 9.12
CA LEU A 258 3.53 10.99 8.95
C LEU A 258 4.27 10.88 10.30
N ASP A 259 4.02 11.79 11.23
CA ASP A 259 4.65 11.77 12.56
C ASP A 259 4.31 10.48 13.33
N CYS A 260 3.06 10.04 13.24
CA CYS A 260 2.62 8.81 13.90
C CYS A 260 3.19 7.57 13.22
N LEU A 261 3.30 7.55 11.89
CA LEU A 261 3.99 6.46 11.17
C LEU A 261 5.47 6.38 11.57
N GLY A 262 6.17 7.51 11.62
CA GLY A 262 7.56 7.59 12.07
C GLY A 262 7.73 7.10 13.51
N LEU A 263 6.87 7.56 14.43
CA LEU A 263 6.88 7.10 15.82
C LEU A 263 6.65 5.59 15.93
N MET A 264 5.68 5.04 15.18
CA MET A 264 5.42 3.60 15.21
C MET A 264 6.62 2.81 14.69
N MET A 265 7.28 3.28 13.63
CA MET A 265 8.49 2.67 13.11
C MET A 265 9.65 2.74 14.11
N GLU A 266 9.87 3.88 14.78
CA GLU A 266 10.90 4.02 15.81
C GLU A 266 10.65 3.10 17.02
N LYS A 267 9.38 2.98 17.44
CA LYS A 267 9.01 2.19 18.63
C LYS A 267 8.72 0.72 18.33
N ARG A 268 8.77 0.27 17.06
CA ARG A 268 8.32 -1.08 16.66
C ARG A 268 8.99 -2.20 17.43
N THR A 269 10.30 -2.14 17.64
CA THR A 269 11.04 -3.18 18.39
C THR A 269 10.61 -3.25 19.86
N ALA A 270 10.48 -2.09 20.53
CA ALA A 270 10.01 -2.01 21.91
C ALA A 270 8.55 -2.48 22.04
N ALA A 271 7.71 -2.11 21.08
CA ALA A 271 6.31 -2.50 21.00
C ALA A 271 6.15 -4.02 20.82
N SER A 272 6.90 -4.62 19.87
CA SER A 272 6.94 -6.07 19.65
C SER A 272 7.41 -6.83 20.89
N GLN A 273 8.43 -6.34 21.59
CA GLN A 273 8.88 -6.93 22.86
C GLN A 273 7.80 -6.85 23.96
N ALA A 274 7.10 -5.72 24.06
CA ALA A 274 6.00 -5.56 25.02
C ALA A 274 4.87 -6.56 24.75
N LEU A 275 4.53 -6.79 23.47
CA LEU A 275 3.53 -7.78 23.05
C LEU A 275 3.97 -9.21 23.38
N LYS A 276 5.25 -9.56 23.13
CA LYS A 276 5.82 -10.87 23.48
C LYS A 276 5.77 -11.15 24.98
N ARG A 277 5.99 -10.14 25.84
CA ARG A 277 5.89 -10.27 27.31
C ARG A 277 4.47 -10.49 27.81
N GLN A 278 3.44 -10.13 27.04
CA GLN A 278 2.05 -10.39 27.37
C GLN A 278 1.57 -11.79 26.96
N LYS A 279 2.26 -12.50 26.06
CA LYS A 279 1.85 -13.85 25.68
C LYS A 279 1.77 -14.73 26.95
N PRO A 280 0.62 -15.33 27.23
CA PRO A 280 0.29 -15.85 28.54
C PRO A 280 1.02 -17.17 28.81
N GLY A 281 2.22 -17.07 29.37
CA GLY A 281 2.85 -18.15 30.15
C GLY A 281 2.49 -18.09 31.64
N SER A 282 1.76 -17.05 32.07
CA SER A 282 1.36 -16.83 33.46
C SER A 282 -0.16 -16.99 33.63
N PHE A 283 -0.73 -18.06 33.08
CA PHE A 283 -1.90 -18.65 33.71
C PHE A 283 -1.35 -19.45 34.89
N THR A 284 -1.07 -18.77 36.01
CA THR A 284 -0.93 -19.46 37.29
C THR A 284 -2.24 -20.17 37.51
N ALA A 285 -2.27 -21.47 37.22
CA ALA A 285 -3.31 -22.35 37.70
C ALA A 285 -3.37 -22.11 39.21
N VAL A 286 -4.41 -21.41 39.66
CA VAL A 286 -4.74 -21.32 41.07
C VAL A 286 -5.08 -22.75 41.44
N ASN A 287 -4.11 -23.47 41.98
CA ASN A 287 -4.32 -24.80 42.54
C ASN A 287 -5.44 -24.67 43.56
N GLY A 288 -6.62 -25.16 43.19
CA GLY A 288 -7.73 -25.33 44.09
C GLY A 288 -7.33 -26.38 45.12
N ASN A 289 -6.80 -25.93 46.26
CA ASN A 289 -6.80 -26.74 47.47
C ASN A 289 -8.26 -26.93 47.89
N SER A 290 -8.86 -28.01 47.39
CA SER A 290 -10.07 -28.58 47.98
C SER A 290 -9.64 -29.30 49.26
N ALA A 291 -10.07 -28.79 50.40
CA ALA A 291 -10.09 -29.47 51.69
C ALA A 291 -11.54 -29.71 52.08
#